data_AF-A0A9D7FS18-F1
#
_entry.id   AF-A0A9D7FS18-F1
#
_cell.length_a   1.000
_cell.length_b   1.000
_cell.length_c   1.000
_cell.angle_alpha   90.00
_cell.angle_beta   90.00
_cell.angle_gamma   90.00
#
_symmetry.space_group_name_H-M   'P 1'
#
loop_
_entity.id
_entity.type
_entity.pdbx_description
1 polymer ?
#
loop_
_entity_poly.entity_id
_entity_poly.type
_entity_poly.pdbx_seq_one_letter_code
_entity_poly.pdbx_strand_id
1 'polypeptide(L)'
;MTVFRFILPCLLAALVTGGQPTMGKVLDSEFIKVSSDQRSFIGKESGERFIPWGSNLVLRSKDDLNIFGPRYTPERYEQILIACQNLKINLLKVFLPISNVLPDPQPVGGCQIAPGYIENLINFLDLCQKHEIRAVVTLTEWGGNGVKWWHDGGQYWGEAPGKPTQH
;
A
#
# COMPACT_ATOMS: atom_id res chain seq x y z
N MET A 1 7.52 -7.26 -65.30
CA MET A 1 7.56 -5.94 -64.64
C MET A 1 8.18 -6.11 -63.27
N THR A 2 9.25 -5.34 -63.05
CA THR A 2 9.93 -4.95 -61.80
C THR A 2 10.55 -6.04 -60.91
N VAL A 3 11.87 -6.09 -61.04
CA VAL A 3 12.91 -6.75 -60.23
C VAL A 3 13.14 -5.98 -58.93
N PHE A 4 13.44 -6.65 -57.80
CA PHE A 4 14.57 -6.26 -56.94
C PHE A 4 15.06 -7.44 -56.08
N ARG A 5 16.36 -7.71 -56.23
CA ARG A 5 17.23 -8.62 -55.44
C ARG A 5 17.79 -7.86 -54.21
N PHE A 6 18.55 -8.58 -53.36
CA PHE A 6 19.55 -8.13 -52.36
C PHE A 6 18.96 -7.78 -50.97
N ILE A 7 19.50 -8.12 -49.77
CA ILE A 7 20.79 -8.63 -49.25
C ILE A 7 20.57 -9.24 -47.83
N LEU A 8 21.30 -10.32 -47.50
CA LEU A 8 21.50 -10.87 -46.15
C LEU A 8 22.57 -10.03 -45.38
N PRO A 9 22.91 -10.38 -44.13
CA PRO A 9 22.49 -9.86 -42.84
C PRO A 9 23.39 -8.73 -42.31
N CYS A 10 22.96 -7.94 -41.32
CA CYS A 10 23.91 -7.08 -40.60
C CYS A 10 23.43 -6.69 -39.19
N LEU A 11 24.31 -6.99 -38.21
CA LEU A 11 24.42 -6.46 -36.85
C LEU A 11 23.30 -6.89 -35.88
N LEU A 12 23.51 -7.85 -34.97
CA LEU A 12 24.54 -7.87 -33.93
C LEU A 12 24.69 -6.52 -33.22
N ALA A 13 23.90 -6.32 -32.16
CA ALA A 13 24.26 -5.62 -30.91
C ALA A 13 23.00 -5.05 -30.25
N ALA A 14 22.21 -5.92 -29.64
CA ALA A 14 21.55 -5.57 -28.41
C ALA A 14 21.50 -6.84 -27.55
N LEU A 15 22.68 -7.24 -27.06
CA LEU A 15 22.77 -7.76 -25.70
C LEU A 15 22.19 -6.65 -24.82
N VAL A 16 20.86 -6.63 -24.71
CA VAL A 16 20.19 -5.99 -23.60
C VAL A 16 20.58 -6.88 -22.43
N THR A 17 21.70 -6.56 -21.81
CA THR A 17 21.90 -6.75 -20.38
C THR A 17 20.91 -5.84 -19.65
N GLY A 18 19.63 -5.96 -19.99
CA GLY A 18 18.54 -5.67 -19.09
C GLY A 18 18.56 -6.86 -18.17
N GLY A 19 19.48 -6.84 -17.20
CA GLY A 19 19.20 -7.54 -15.97
C GLY A 19 17.78 -7.14 -15.63
N GLN A 20 16.87 -8.12 -15.61
CA GLN A 20 15.64 -7.92 -14.86
C GLN A 20 16.10 -7.30 -13.55
N PRO A 21 15.55 -6.15 -13.12
CA PRO A 21 15.86 -5.68 -11.79
C PRO A 21 15.55 -6.86 -10.90
N THR A 22 16.60 -7.50 -10.38
CA THR A 22 16.47 -8.49 -9.33
C THR A 22 15.82 -7.66 -8.26
N MET A 23 14.53 -7.90 -8.00
CA MET A 23 13.88 -7.32 -6.83
C MET A 23 14.71 -7.83 -5.66
N GLY A 24 15.66 -7.01 -5.21
CA GLY A 24 16.35 -7.26 -3.97
C GLY A 24 15.24 -7.37 -2.93
N LYS A 25 15.28 -8.45 -2.17
CA LYS A 25 14.31 -8.67 -1.12
C LYS A 25 14.59 -7.63 -0.03
N VAL A 26 13.87 -6.51 -0.07
CA VAL A 26 13.86 -5.56 1.04
C VAL A 26 13.22 -6.27 2.22
N LEU A 27 13.96 -6.42 3.32
CA LEU A 27 13.41 -7.04 4.53
C LEU A 27 12.24 -6.20 5.04
N ASP A 28 11.11 -6.78 5.44
CA ASP A 28 9.94 -5.99 5.89
C ASP A 28 10.21 -5.14 7.12
N SER A 29 11.21 -5.53 7.92
CA SER A 29 11.69 -4.79 9.09
C SER A 29 12.54 -3.56 8.76
N GLU A 30 13.06 -3.47 7.53
CA GLU A 30 13.92 -2.34 7.13
C GLU A 30 13.08 -1.07 6.90
N PHE A 31 13.66 0.09 7.19
CA PHE A 31 12.99 1.37 6.95
C PHE A 31 12.99 1.71 5.46
N ILE A 32 11.83 2.07 4.91
CA ILE A 32 11.74 2.59 3.54
C ILE A 32 11.94 4.11 3.56
N LYS A 33 12.89 4.60 2.77
CA LYS A 33 13.11 6.04 2.57
C LYS A 33 12.88 6.45 1.12
N VAL A 34 12.63 7.73 0.92
CA VAL A 34 12.67 8.35 -0.41
C VAL A 34 14.13 8.36 -0.89
N SER A 35 14.36 7.98 -2.14
CA SER A 35 15.69 8.04 -2.76
C SER A 35 16.20 9.48 -2.89
N SER A 36 17.52 9.66 -3.04
CA SER A 36 18.13 11.00 -3.13
C SER A 36 17.66 11.82 -4.34
N ASP A 37 17.24 11.16 -5.42
CA ASP A 37 16.64 11.79 -6.59
C ASP A 37 15.15 12.15 -6.42
N GLN A 38 14.55 11.81 -5.27
CA GLN A 38 13.15 12.04 -4.91
C GLN A 38 12.12 11.38 -5.83
N ARG A 39 12.51 10.33 -6.56
CA ARG A 39 11.65 9.68 -7.57
C ARG A 39 11.28 8.24 -7.25
N SER A 40 11.91 7.63 -6.26
CA SER A 40 11.70 6.23 -5.89
C SER A 40 11.72 6.04 -4.38
N PHE A 41 11.34 4.84 -3.96
CA PHE A 41 11.54 4.36 -2.60
C PHE A 41 12.65 3.33 -2.59
N ILE A 42 13.46 3.35 -1.53
CA ILE A 42 14.55 2.40 -1.32
C ILE A 42 14.58 1.95 0.14
N GLY A 43 15.08 0.73 0.36
CA GLY A 43 15.51 0.30 1.68
C GLY A 43 16.61 1.22 2.22
N LYS A 44 16.51 1.62 3.48
CA LYS A 44 17.49 2.51 4.13
C LYS A 44 18.85 1.84 4.28
N GLU A 45 18.87 0.57 4.68
CA GLU A 45 20.05 -0.25 4.94
C GLU A 45 20.55 -0.96 3.67
N SER A 46 19.66 -1.60 2.92
CA SER A 46 19.98 -2.38 1.72
C SER A 46 20.23 -1.50 0.50
N GLY A 47 19.62 -0.32 0.43
CA GLY A 47 19.60 0.51 -0.77
C GLY A 47 18.77 -0.08 -1.92
N GLU A 48 18.13 -1.23 -1.69
CA GLU A 48 17.34 -1.94 -2.70
C GLU A 48 16.06 -1.17 -3.04
N ARG A 49 15.65 -1.25 -4.31
CA ARG A 49 14.47 -0.52 -4.77
C ARG A 49 13.21 -1.14 -4.19
N PHE A 50 12.39 -0.30 -3.55
CA PHE A 50 11.06 -0.67 -3.11
C PHE A 50 10.01 -0.11 -4.09
N ILE A 51 9.20 -1.00 -4.65
CA ILE A 51 8.06 -0.63 -5.50
C ILE A 51 6.78 -0.98 -4.74
N PRO A 52 5.99 0.01 -4.29
CA PRO A 52 4.74 -0.26 -3.60
C PRO A 52 3.73 -0.83 -4.59
N TRP A 53 3.47 -2.13 -4.48
CA TRP A 53 2.34 -2.80 -5.13
C TRP A 53 1.27 -3.05 -4.08
N GLY A 54 0.50 -2.00 -3.82
CA GLY A 54 -0.35 -1.93 -2.65
C GLY A 54 -1.85 -1.89 -2.90
N SER A 55 -2.61 -2.18 -1.85
CA SER A 55 -4.06 -2.03 -1.81
C SER A 55 -4.52 -1.36 -0.52
N ASN A 56 -5.68 -0.71 -0.56
CA ASN A 56 -6.41 -0.37 0.66
C ASN A 56 -7.05 -1.64 1.22
N LEU A 57 -6.90 -1.90 2.50
CA LEU A 57 -7.65 -2.94 3.20
C LEU A 57 -8.98 -2.34 3.68
N VAL A 58 -10.00 -2.44 2.84
CA VAL A 58 -11.37 -2.03 3.15
C VAL A 58 -12.28 -3.24 3.01
N LEU A 59 -12.99 -3.55 4.07
CA LEU A 59 -13.92 -4.67 4.12
C LEU A 59 -15.33 -4.20 3.78
N ARG A 60 -16.18 -5.12 3.30
CA ARG A 60 -17.44 -4.76 2.64
C ARG A 60 -18.50 -4.13 3.55
N SER A 61 -18.48 -4.38 4.86
CA SER A 61 -19.51 -3.87 5.77
C SER A 61 -19.05 -2.63 6.52
N LYS A 62 -20.01 -1.77 6.90
CA LYS A 62 -19.74 -0.62 7.77
C LYS A 62 -19.13 -1.03 9.11
N ASP A 63 -19.55 -2.17 9.65
CA ASP A 63 -19.04 -2.71 10.90
C ASP A 63 -17.57 -3.14 10.79
N ASP A 64 -17.11 -3.44 9.57
CA ASP A 64 -15.73 -3.84 9.28
C ASP A 64 -14.83 -2.65 8.90
N LEU A 65 -15.35 -1.41 8.92
CA LEU A 65 -14.51 -0.21 8.78
C LEU A 65 -13.62 -0.01 10.01
N ASN A 66 -14.05 -0.56 11.14
CA ASN A 66 -13.30 -0.62 12.37
C ASN A 66 -12.49 -1.92 12.45
N ILE A 67 -11.49 -2.05 11.57
CA ILE A 67 -10.75 -3.32 11.40
C ILE A 67 -10.06 -3.81 12.69
N PHE A 68 -9.62 -2.90 13.56
CA PHE A 68 -8.96 -3.23 14.85
C PHE A 68 -9.91 -3.17 16.05
N GLY A 69 -11.22 -3.07 15.81
CA GLY A 69 -12.23 -3.04 16.85
C GLY A 69 -12.52 -4.40 17.49
N PRO A 70 -13.62 -4.52 18.26
CA PRO A 70 -13.96 -5.73 19.03
C PRO A 70 -14.14 -7.02 18.21
N ARG A 71 -14.30 -6.91 16.89
CA ARG A 71 -14.43 -8.04 15.97
C ARG A 71 -13.10 -8.48 15.35
N TYR A 72 -11.99 -7.87 15.75
CA TYR A 72 -10.66 -8.27 15.31
C TYR A 72 -10.38 -9.71 15.74
N THR A 73 -9.94 -10.53 14.80
CA THR A 73 -9.36 -11.85 15.09
C THR A 73 -8.14 -12.07 14.22
N PRO A 74 -7.01 -12.58 14.77
CA PRO A 74 -5.80 -12.84 13.99
C PRO A 74 -6.06 -13.73 12.78
N GLU A 75 -6.89 -14.76 12.93
CA GLU A 75 -7.18 -15.75 11.90
C GLU A 75 -7.84 -15.12 10.67
N ARG A 76 -8.75 -14.15 10.90
CA ARG A 76 -9.43 -13.44 9.81
C ARG A 76 -8.44 -12.64 8.97
N TYR A 77 -7.52 -11.94 9.63
CA TYR A 77 -6.54 -11.10 8.95
C TYR A 77 -5.42 -11.92 8.31
N GLU A 78 -5.04 -13.05 8.91
CA GLU A 78 -4.10 -13.99 8.30
C GLU A 78 -4.61 -14.52 6.96
N GLN A 79 -5.90 -14.89 6.87
CA GLN A 79 -6.49 -15.31 5.58
C GLN A 79 -6.46 -14.22 4.52
N ILE A 80 -6.68 -12.96 4.92
CA ILE A 80 -6.58 -11.81 4.02
C ILE A 80 -5.14 -11.63 3.54
N LEU A 81 -4.16 -11.71 4.44
CA LEU A 81 -2.74 -11.57 4.11
C LEU A 81 -2.24 -12.68 3.18
N ILE A 82 -2.68 -13.92 3.38
CA ILE A 82 -2.42 -15.04 2.46
C ILE A 82 -2.97 -14.72 1.06
N ALA A 83 -4.19 -14.19 0.96
CA ALA A 83 -4.76 -13.78 -0.32
C ALA A 83 -3.95 -12.63 -0.97
N CYS A 84 -3.50 -11.65 -0.19
CA CYS A 84 -2.63 -10.57 -0.65
C CYS A 84 -1.29 -11.09 -1.19
N GLN A 85 -0.63 -12.01 -0.49
CA GLN A 85 0.60 -12.65 -0.95
C GLN A 85 0.41 -13.39 -2.28
N ASN A 86 -0.71 -14.10 -2.43
CA ASN A 86 -1.04 -14.79 -3.68
C ASN A 86 -1.20 -13.81 -4.85
N LEU A 87 -1.68 -12.60 -4.58
CA LEU A 87 -1.79 -11.49 -5.54
C LEU A 87 -0.51 -10.64 -5.66
N LYS A 88 0.57 -11.04 -4.97
CA LYS A 88 1.85 -10.32 -4.90
C LYS A 88 1.75 -8.90 -4.33
N ILE A 89 0.68 -8.59 -3.60
CA ILE A 89 0.53 -7.32 -2.86
C ILE A 89 1.59 -7.30 -1.77
N ASN A 90 2.39 -6.23 -1.72
CA ASN A 90 3.47 -6.04 -0.74
C ASN A 90 3.24 -4.86 0.20
N LEU A 91 2.13 -4.14 0.04
CA LEU A 91 1.78 -2.98 0.85
C LEU A 91 0.26 -2.92 1.08
N LEU A 92 -0.16 -2.82 2.33
CA LEU A 92 -1.55 -2.59 2.68
C LEU A 92 -1.71 -1.26 3.39
N LYS A 93 -2.63 -0.44 2.90
CA LYS A 93 -3.11 0.72 3.66
C LYS A 93 -4.24 0.29 4.57
N VAL A 94 -4.06 0.51 5.86
CA VAL A 94 -5.01 0.13 6.92
C VAL A 94 -5.45 1.36 7.68
N PHE A 95 -6.66 1.32 8.23
CA PHE A 95 -7.33 2.49 8.77
C PHE A 95 -7.61 2.35 10.27
N LEU A 96 -7.33 3.43 10.99
CA LEU A 96 -7.66 3.66 12.39
C LEU A 96 -8.73 4.76 12.44
N PRO A 97 -10.02 4.39 12.59
CA PRO A 97 -11.10 5.38 12.65
C PRO A 97 -10.98 6.24 13.93
N ILE A 98 -10.76 7.55 13.75
CA ILE A 98 -10.46 8.50 14.82
C ILE A 98 -11.50 8.46 15.93
N SER A 99 -12.79 8.51 15.61
CA SER A 99 -13.88 8.51 16.60
C SER A 99 -13.93 7.26 17.49
N ASN A 100 -13.34 6.15 17.03
CA ASN A 100 -13.34 4.89 17.76
C ASN A 100 -12.02 4.67 18.48
N VAL A 101 -10.92 5.10 17.88
CA VAL A 101 -9.57 4.98 18.43
C VAL A 101 -9.33 6.04 19.51
N LEU A 102 -9.85 7.25 19.32
CA LEU A 102 -9.75 8.39 20.22
C LEU A 102 -11.16 8.72 20.77
N PRO A 103 -11.62 8.02 21.83
CA PRO A 103 -12.95 8.25 22.38
C PRO A 103 -13.07 9.66 22.97
N ASP A 104 -14.13 10.37 22.61
CA ASP A 104 -14.45 11.66 23.22
C ASP A 104 -15.23 11.48 24.54
N PRO A 105 -14.96 12.30 25.57
CA PRO A 105 -13.96 13.36 25.60
C PRO A 105 -12.53 12.83 25.82
N GLN A 106 -11.56 13.42 25.12
CA GLN A 106 -10.13 13.20 25.36
C GLN A 106 -9.64 13.95 26.62
N PRO A 107 -8.64 13.42 27.35
CA PRO A 107 -8.09 14.09 28.53
C PRO A 107 -7.33 15.37 28.15
N VAL A 108 -7.37 16.38 29.03
CA VAL A 108 -6.60 17.62 28.85
C VAL A 108 -5.10 17.31 28.92
N GLY A 109 -4.34 17.76 27.92
CA GLY A 109 -2.88 17.60 27.88
C GLY A 109 -2.41 16.21 27.45
N GLY A 110 -3.29 15.37 26.91
CA GLY A 110 -2.94 14.04 26.47
C GLY A 110 -3.88 13.47 25.43
N CYS A 111 -3.64 12.21 25.08
CA CYS A 111 -4.45 11.42 24.17
C CYS A 111 -4.64 10.05 24.81
N GLN A 112 -5.89 9.61 24.93
CA GLN A 112 -6.25 8.29 25.41
C GLN A 112 -6.77 7.48 24.22
N ILE A 113 -6.05 6.41 23.89
CA ILE A 113 -6.47 5.45 22.89
C ILE A 113 -7.45 4.47 23.51
N ALA A 114 -8.52 4.12 22.80
CA ALA A 114 -9.47 3.11 23.23
C ALA A 114 -8.75 1.76 23.49
N PRO A 115 -9.11 1.04 24.58
CA PRO A 115 -8.47 -0.23 24.91
C PRO A 115 -8.56 -1.26 23.77
N GLY A 116 -7.50 -2.06 23.60
CA GLY A 116 -7.45 -3.17 22.63
C GLY A 116 -6.98 -2.76 21.23
N TYR A 117 -7.06 -1.49 20.85
CA TYR A 117 -6.67 -1.05 19.50
C TYR A 117 -5.19 -1.19 19.22
N ILE A 118 -4.34 -0.83 20.20
CA ILE A 118 -2.89 -0.91 20.04
C ILE A 118 -2.45 -2.36 20.01
N GLU A 119 -3.01 -3.21 20.86
CA GLU A 119 -2.72 -4.64 20.92
C GLU A 119 -3.11 -5.33 19.61
N ASN A 120 -4.29 -5.03 19.06
CA ASN A 120 -4.75 -5.56 17.78
C ASN A 120 -3.89 -5.04 16.61
N LEU A 121 -3.47 -3.77 16.65
CA LEU A 121 -2.57 -3.21 15.64
C LEU A 121 -1.20 -3.90 15.68
N ILE A 122 -0.60 -4.08 16.86
CA ILE A 122 0.68 -4.78 17.02
C ILE A 122 0.58 -6.20 16.47
N ASN A 123 -0.46 -6.94 16.87
CA ASN A 123 -0.68 -8.29 16.37
C ASN A 123 -0.83 -8.32 14.83
N PHE A 124 -1.55 -7.36 14.25
CA PHE A 124 -1.69 -7.26 12.80
C PHE A 124 -0.35 -6.96 12.11
N LEU A 125 0.49 -6.11 12.70
CA LEU A 125 1.82 -5.79 12.17
C LEU A 125 2.75 -7.02 12.23
N ASP A 126 2.66 -7.84 13.27
CA ASP A 126 3.38 -9.11 13.36
C ASP A 126 2.94 -10.09 12.26
N LEU A 127 1.63 -10.17 12.00
CA LEU A 127 1.10 -10.95 10.88
C LEU A 127 1.60 -10.41 9.53
N CYS A 128 1.57 -9.09 9.34
CA CYS A 128 2.11 -8.44 8.14
C CYS A 128 3.58 -8.80 7.91
N GLN A 129 4.40 -8.77 8.97
CA GLN A 129 5.80 -9.18 8.91
C GLN A 129 5.94 -10.67 8.51
N LYS A 130 5.17 -11.56 9.12
CA LYS A 130 5.15 -13.00 8.76
C LYS A 130 4.83 -13.23 7.28
N HIS A 131 3.98 -12.38 6.71
CA HIS A 131 3.52 -12.48 5.33
C HIS A 131 4.29 -11.59 4.35
N GLU A 132 5.38 -10.98 4.77
CA GLU A 132 6.19 -10.09 3.92
C GLU A 132 5.39 -8.97 3.25
N ILE A 133 4.45 -8.41 4.02
CA ILE A 133 3.58 -7.31 3.62
C ILE A 133 3.85 -6.14 4.56
N ARG A 134 4.05 -4.95 4.00
CA ARG A 134 4.17 -3.72 4.78
C ARG A 134 2.79 -3.09 5.00
N ALA A 135 2.63 -2.36 6.09
CA ALA A 135 1.41 -1.63 6.38
C ALA A 135 1.63 -0.11 6.41
N VAL A 136 0.75 0.65 5.74
CA VAL A 136 0.58 2.09 5.96
C VAL A 136 -0.59 2.26 6.92
N VAL A 137 -0.28 2.58 8.18
CA VAL A 137 -1.29 2.81 9.22
C VAL A 137 -1.77 4.25 9.13
N THR A 138 -3.05 4.43 8.81
CA THR A 138 -3.66 5.74 8.61
C THR A 138 -4.64 6.03 9.73
N LEU A 139 -4.39 7.07 10.53
CA LEU A 139 -5.39 7.66 11.41
C LEU A 139 -6.35 8.51 10.56
N THR A 140 -7.65 8.23 10.61
CA THR A 140 -8.61 8.75 9.61
C THR A 140 -9.99 9.02 10.19
N GLU A 141 -10.66 10.06 9.70
CA GLU A 141 -12.04 10.39 10.08
C GLU A 141 -13.02 9.58 9.22
N TRP A 142 -13.22 8.31 9.55
CA TRP A 142 -14.36 7.59 8.98
C TRP A 142 -15.66 8.15 9.56
N GLY A 143 -16.54 8.67 8.70
CA GLY A 143 -17.94 8.90 9.07
C GLY A 143 -18.29 10.27 9.68
N GLY A 144 -17.38 11.24 9.66
CA GLY A 144 -17.73 12.65 9.88
C GLY A 144 -18.19 13.30 8.57
N ASN A 145 -19.46 13.69 8.46
CA ASN A 145 -20.02 14.63 7.48
C ASN A 145 -19.30 14.76 6.12
N GLY A 146 -19.45 13.76 5.26
CA GLY A 146 -19.14 13.91 3.83
C GLY A 146 -17.67 13.81 3.43
N VAL A 147 -16.78 13.31 4.30
CA VAL A 147 -15.40 13.01 3.92
C VAL A 147 -15.38 11.90 2.88
N LYS A 148 -15.04 12.31 1.66
CA LYS A 148 -14.94 11.43 0.51
C LYS A 148 -13.59 10.72 0.61
N TRP A 149 -13.61 9.38 0.50
CA TRP A 149 -12.49 8.44 0.72
C TRP A 149 -11.12 8.78 0.06
N TRP A 150 -11.07 9.76 -0.85
CA TRP A 150 -9.85 10.23 -1.51
C TRP A 150 -9.06 11.29 -0.73
N HIS A 151 -9.64 11.93 0.29
CA HIS A 151 -8.98 13.02 1.01
C HIS A 151 -7.82 12.55 1.92
N ASP A 152 -7.84 11.30 2.40
CA ASP A 152 -6.81 10.77 3.29
C ASP A 152 -5.67 10.06 2.52
N GLY A 153 -5.25 10.61 1.37
CA GLY A 153 -4.01 10.21 0.69
C GLY A 153 -4.16 9.33 -0.55
N GLY A 154 -5.26 9.48 -1.30
CA GLY A 154 -5.42 8.90 -2.64
C GLY A 154 -5.65 9.99 -3.67
N GLN A 155 -4.59 10.59 -4.19
CA GLN A 155 -4.71 11.58 -5.27
C GLN A 155 -4.65 10.87 -6.63
N TYR A 156 -5.67 11.08 -7.47
CA TYR A 156 -5.60 10.70 -8.88
C TYR A 156 -4.56 11.60 -9.57
N TRP A 157 -3.60 10.98 -10.24
CA TRP A 157 -2.78 11.63 -11.27
C TRP A 157 -3.28 11.12 -12.62
N GLY A 158 -3.99 11.96 -13.36
CA GLY A 158 -4.63 11.61 -14.64
C GLY A 158 -5.95 12.38 -14.85
N GLU A 159 -6.46 12.36 -16.07
CA GLU A 159 -7.77 12.97 -16.37
C GLU A 159 -8.88 12.25 -15.58
N ALA A 160 -9.73 13.04 -14.92
CA ALA A 160 -10.85 12.51 -14.14
C ALA A 160 -11.80 11.72 -15.07
N PRO A 161 -12.14 10.46 -14.76
CA PRO A 161 -13.15 9.75 -15.52
C PRO A 161 -14.51 10.37 -15.19
N GLY A 162 -15.10 11.11 -16.15
CA GLY A 162 -16.50 11.50 -16.07
C GLY A 162 -16.87 12.96 -16.31
N LYS A 163 -16.02 13.79 -16.91
CA LYS A 163 -16.53 14.99 -17.59
C LYS A 163 -16.58 14.73 -19.10
N PRO A 164 -17.77 14.66 -19.74
CA PRO A 164 -17.82 14.85 -21.16
C PRO A 164 -17.29 16.25 -21.46
N THR A 165 -16.30 16.32 -22.33
CA THR A 165 -15.96 17.55 -23.02
C THR A 165 -17.22 18.09 -23.69
N GLN A 166 -17.75 19.20 -23.19
CA GLN A 166 -18.70 19.98 -23.96
C GLN A 166 -17.89 20.79 -24.98
N HIS A 167 -18.33 20.71 -26.23
CA HIS A 167 -17.79 21.39 -27.40
C HIS A 167 -17.61 22.90 -27.21
#